data_AF-A0A7L1N9F1-F1
#
_entry.id   AF-A0A7L1N9F1-F1
#
_cell.length_a   1.000
_cell.length_b   1.000
_cell.length_c   1.000
_cell.angle_alpha   90.00
_cell.angle_beta   90.00
_cell.angle_gamma   90.00
#
_symmetry.space_group_name_H-M   'P 1'
#
loop_
_entity.id
_entity.type
_entity.pdbx_description
1 polymer ?
#
loop_
_entity_poly.entity_id
_entity_poly.type
_entity_poly.pdbx_seq_one_letter_code
_entity_poly.pdbx_strand_id
1 'polypeptide(L)'
;DPLFWPSENSFRRFTPESLAVIEAKISEKKKQQPEVNQKNKDQDAEKEKLSPQLDLKMCKKLPSLYGDIPVELIGEPLEDFDPYYSDHKTFMVVNKRRTIFRFSATPALCIFGPFNPIRKVAIKVLVHS
;
A
#
# COMPACT_ATOMS: atom_id res chain seq x y z
N ASP A 1 -22.80 0.44 -5.06
CA ASP A 1 -22.90 1.89 -4.78
C ASP A 1 -21.66 2.57 -5.33
N PRO A 2 -21.79 3.55 -6.25
CA PRO A 2 -20.68 4.00 -7.06
C PRO A 2 -19.90 5.13 -6.36
N LEU A 3 -18.58 5.09 -6.52
CA LEU A 3 -17.59 6.07 -6.05
C LEU A 3 -17.26 5.99 -4.56
N PHE A 4 -16.35 5.06 -4.23
CA PHE A 4 -15.60 5.04 -2.98
C PHE A 4 -14.66 6.26 -2.94
N TRP A 5 -15.22 7.46 -2.74
CA TRP A 5 -14.42 8.63 -2.45
C TRP A 5 -13.80 8.44 -1.07
N PRO A 6 -12.46 8.56 -0.93
CA PRO A 6 -11.85 8.55 0.38
C PRO A 6 -12.45 9.71 1.18
N SER A 7 -13.20 9.41 2.25
CA SER A 7 -13.73 10.43 3.17
C SER A 7 -12.61 11.36 3.65
N GLU A 8 -12.93 12.56 4.12
CA GLU A 8 -11.99 13.62 4.59
C GLU A 8 -10.84 13.16 5.52
N ASN A 9 -10.89 11.95 6.09
CA ASN A 9 -9.79 11.30 6.80
C ASN A 9 -9.31 9.99 6.13
N SER A 10 -8.95 10.06 4.85
CA SER A 10 -8.44 8.90 4.11
C SER A 10 -7.11 8.39 4.65
N PHE A 11 -6.17 9.30 4.95
CA PHE A 11 -4.82 8.97 5.39
C PHE A 11 -4.78 8.29 6.76
N ARG A 12 -4.42 7.01 6.74
CA ARG A 12 -4.21 6.17 7.92
C ARG A 12 -2.74 5.81 8.04
N ARG A 13 -2.23 5.84 9.27
CA ARG A 13 -0.87 5.37 9.57
C ARG A 13 -0.81 3.87 9.29
N PHE A 14 0.29 3.42 8.72
CA PHE A 14 0.58 2.01 8.59
C PHE A 14 1.00 1.44 9.95
N THR A 15 0.21 0.52 10.50
CA THR A 15 0.42 -0.07 11.83
C THR A 15 0.65 -1.58 11.74
N PRO A 16 1.08 -2.24 12.83
CA PRO A 16 1.15 -3.70 12.88
C PRO A 16 -0.18 -4.38 12.50
N GLU A 17 -1.31 -3.76 12.85
CA GLU A 17 -2.64 -4.22 12.47
C GLU A 17 -2.86 -4.12 10.96
N SER A 18 -2.44 -3.02 10.31
CA SER A 18 -2.48 -2.89 8.84
C SER A 18 -1.70 -4.01 8.16
N LEU A 19 -0.51 -4.34 8.68
CA LEU A 19 0.31 -5.43 8.15
C LEU A 19 -0.34 -6.80 8.37
N ALA A 20 -0.93 -7.04 9.54
CA ALA A 20 -1.63 -8.29 9.83
C ALA A 20 -2.83 -8.52 8.90
N VAL A 21 -3.59 -7.46 8.59
CA VAL A 21 -4.70 -7.53 7.63
C VAL A 21 -4.21 -7.92 6.23
N ILE A 22 -3.11 -7.32 5.76
CA ILE A 22 -2.48 -7.66 4.48
C ILE A 22 -2.01 -9.12 4.48
N GLU A 23 -1.35 -9.55 5.55
CA GLU A 23 -0.86 -10.92 5.69
C GLU A 23 -1.99 -11.95 5.70
N ALA A 24 -3.10 -11.65 6.38
CA ALA A 24 -4.30 -12.47 6.37
C ALA A 24 -4.85 -12.62 4.94
N LYS A 25 -5.02 -11.51 4.21
CA LYS A 25 -5.47 -11.52 2.80
C LYS A 25 -4.55 -12.33 1.88
N ILE A 26 -3.23 -12.17 2.03
CA ILE A 26 -2.24 -12.95 1.26
C ILE A 26 -2.37 -14.43 1.59
N SER A 27 -2.53 -14.79 2.86
CA SER A 27 -2.64 -16.19 3.29
C SER A 27 -3.91 -16.84 2.77
N GLU A 28 -5.04 -16.12 2.78
CA GLU A 28 -6.33 -16.57 2.27
C GLU A 28 -6.27 -16.78 0.76
N LYS A 29 -5.73 -15.82 0.00
CA LYS A 29 -5.50 -15.96 -1.44
C LYS A 29 -4.62 -17.17 -1.76
N LYS A 30 -3.57 -17.44 -0.97
CA LYS A 30 -2.72 -18.63 -1.13
C LYS A 30 -3.45 -19.94 -0.85
N LYS A 31 -4.38 -19.98 0.12
CA LYS A 31 -5.19 -21.18 0.40
C LYS A 31 -6.22 -21.46 -0.69
N GLN A 32 -6.75 -20.42 -1.34
CA GLN A 32 -7.72 -20.56 -2.43
C GLN A 32 -7.08 -20.90 -3.79
N GLN A 33 -5.78 -20.61 -3.97
CA GLN A 33 -5.05 -20.96 -5.21
C GLN A 33 -5.03 -22.46 -5.57
N PRO A 34 -4.76 -23.41 -4.64
CA PRO A 34 -4.76 -24.84 -4.96
C PRO A 34 -6.12 -25.38 -5.39
N GLU A 35 -7.24 -24.85 -4.87
CA GLU A 35 -8.60 -25.29 -5.28
C GLU A 35 -9.00 -24.79 -6.67
N VAL A 36 -8.53 -23.61 -7.08
CA VAL A 36 -8.78 -23.02 -8.41
C VAL A 36 -7.93 -23.70 -9.49
N ASN A 37 -6.69 -24.07 -9.18
CA ASN A 37 -5.79 -24.75 -10.12
C ASN A 37 -6.26 -26.16 -10.53
N GLN A 38 -7.17 -26.78 -9.78
CA GLN A 38 -7.78 -28.08 -10.15
C GLN A 38 -9.05 -27.95 -10.99
N LYS A 39 -9.72 -26.78 -10.99
CA LYS A 39 -10.99 -26.57 -11.73
C LYS A 39 -10.87 -25.70 -12.99
N ASN A 40 -9.79 -24.94 -13.15
CA ASN A 40 -9.65 -23.96 -14.23
C ASN A 40 -8.53 -24.31 -15.21
N LYS A 41 -8.71 -25.38 -16.00
CA LYS A 41 -7.92 -25.55 -17.24
C LYS A 41 -8.54 -24.81 -18.43
N ASP A 42 -9.80 -24.38 -18.31
CA ASP A 42 -10.59 -23.81 -19.42
C ASP A 42 -11.26 -22.44 -19.12
N GLN A 43 -10.98 -21.80 -17.97
CA GLN A 43 -11.53 -20.48 -17.61
C GLN A 43 -10.44 -19.55 -17.05
N ASP A 44 -9.41 -19.35 -17.84
CA ASP A 44 -8.30 -18.41 -17.56
C ASP A 44 -8.65 -16.97 -18.00
N ALA A 45 -9.92 -16.58 -17.79
CA ALA A 45 -10.43 -15.24 -18.05
C ALA A 45 -10.92 -14.65 -16.72
N GLU A 46 -10.37 -13.50 -16.34
CA GLU A 46 -10.83 -12.63 -15.24
C GLU A 46 -10.52 -13.03 -13.78
N LYS A 47 -9.32 -13.52 -13.49
CA LYS A 47 -8.61 -12.84 -12.38
C LYS A 47 -8.00 -11.58 -12.98
N GLU A 48 -8.82 -10.54 -13.07
CA GLU A 48 -8.36 -9.21 -13.47
C GLU A 48 -7.16 -8.88 -12.57
N LYS A 49 -5.95 -9.01 -13.12
CA LYS A 49 -4.74 -8.56 -12.43
C LYS A 49 -4.92 -7.07 -12.35
N LEU A 50 -5.44 -6.60 -11.21
CA LEU A 50 -5.47 -5.18 -10.88
C LEU A 50 -4.09 -4.65 -11.25
N SER A 51 -4.05 -3.57 -12.01
CA SER A 51 -2.82 -2.83 -12.27
C SER A 51 -2.82 -1.62 -11.36
N PRO A 52 -1.63 -1.11 -10.94
CA PRO A 52 -1.57 0.10 -10.15
C PRO A 52 -2.31 1.24 -10.86
N GLN A 53 -3.09 2.02 -10.11
CA GLN A 53 -3.83 3.14 -10.67
C GLN A 53 -2.84 4.17 -11.26
N LEU A 54 -3.18 4.73 -12.43
CA LEU A 54 -2.27 5.58 -13.20
C LEU A 54 -1.92 6.89 -12.47
N ASP A 55 -2.88 7.45 -11.75
CA ASP A 55 -2.78 8.67 -10.95
C ASP A 55 -2.03 8.45 -9.62
N LEU A 56 -2.01 7.21 -9.13
CA LEU A 56 -1.26 6.81 -7.94
C LEU A 56 0.13 6.25 -8.26
N LYS A 57 0.69 6.45 -9.46
CA LYS A 57 2.05 5.97 -9.77
C LYS A 57 3.12 6.54 -8.82
N MET A 58 4.16 5.73 -8.56
CA MET A 58 5.30 6.16 -7.75
C MET A 58 5.97 7.41 -8.35
N CYS A 59 6.48 8.29 -7.49
CA CYS A 59 7.09 9.57 -7.83
C CYS A 59 6.16 10.55 -8.58
N LYS A 60 4.85 10.31 -8.59
CA LYS A 60 3.85 11.29 -9.03
C LYS A 60 3.30 12.09 -7.86
N LYS A 61 2.74 13.25 -8.18
CA LYS A 61 2.04 14.10 -7.23
C LYS A 61 0.65 13.50 -6.97
N LEU A 62 0.34 13.21 -5.72
CA LEU A 62 -0.95 12.73 -5.26
C LEU A 62 -2.03 13.78 -5.63
N PRO A 63 -3.05 13.40 -6.41
CA PRO A 63 -4.13 14.31 -6.77
C PRO A 63 -4.86 14.85 -5.54
N SER A 64 -5.35 16.09 -5.61
CA SER A 64 -6.07 16.74 -4.50
C SER A 64 -7.39 16.05 -4.14
N LEU A 65 -7.94 15.24 -5.06
CA LEU A 65 -9.17 14.45 -4.82
C LEU A 65 -9.03 13.42 -3.70
N TYR A 66 -7.81 13.03 -3.31
CA TYR A 66 -7.56 12.09 -2.21
C TYR A 66 -7.60 12.76 -0.82
N GLY A 67 -7.89 14.06 -0.77
CA GLY A 67 -7.96 14.87 0.45
C GLY A 67 -6.65 15.60 0.75
N ASP A 68 -6.67 16.38 1.83
CA ASP A 68 -5.51 17.08 2.34
C ASP A 68 -4.71 16.20 3.29
N ILE A 69 -3.38 16.23 3.16
CA ILE A 69 -2.49 15.43 4.00
C ILE A 69 -2.26 16.20 5.30
N PRO A 70 -2.65 15.65 6.47
CA PRO A 70 -2.32 16.25 7.76
C PRO A 70 -0.80 16.39 7.91
N VAL A 71 -0.33 17.51 8.47
CA VAL A 71 1.11 17.79 8.62
C VAL A 71 1.85 16.68 9.39
N GLU A 72 1.17 16.04 10.34
CA GLU A 72 1.68 14.93 11.15
C GLU A 72 1.92 13.63 10.37
N LEU A 73 1.32 13.49 9.18
CA LEU A 73 1.41 12.30 8.35
C LEU A 73 2.42 12.46 7.21
N ILE A 74 3.01 13.64 7.06
CA ILE A 74 4.01 13.90 6.03
C ILE A 74 5.32 13.14 6.37
N GLY A 75 5.74 12.28 5.44
CA GLY A 75 6.92 11.44 5.61
C GLY A 75 6.70 10.26 6.57
N GLU A 76 5.49 10.06 7.08
CA GLU A 76 5.15 8.91 7.91
C GLU A 76 4.72 7.72 7.03
N PRO A 77 4.90 6.46 7.50
CA PRO A 77 4.32 5.29 6.86
C PRO A 77 2.79 5.33 6.90
N LEU A 78 2.15 5.21 5.74
CA LEU A 78 0.70 5.25 5.54
C LEU A 78 0.22 3.96 4.88
N GLU A 79 -1.04 3.60 5.15
CA GLU A 79 -1.75 2.59 4.37
C GLU A 79 -1.85 3.04 2.90
N ASP A 80 -1.71 2.12 1.95
CA ASP A 80 -1.83 2.42 0.52
C ASP A 80 -3.31 2.41 0.12
N PHE A 81 -3.74 3.46 -0.58
CA PHE A 81 -5.13 3.58 -1.06
C PHE A 81 -5.37 2.83 -2.35
N ASP A 82 -4.31 2.55 -3.12
CA ASP A 82 -4.44 1.84 -4.37
C ASP A 82 -4.83 0.38 -4.07
N PRO A 83 -6.03 -0.07 -4.48
CA PRO A 83 -6.49 -1.44 -4.23
C PRO A 83 -5.52 -2.51 -4.75
N TYR A 84 -4.69 -2.17 -5.74
CA TYR A 84 -3.60 -3.01 -6.20
C TYR A 84 -2.70 -3.48 -5.06
N TYR A 85 -2.35 -2.61 -4.11
CA TYR A 85 -1.44 -2.95 -3.00
C TYR A 85 -2.15 -3.57 -1.79
N SER A 86 -3.47 -3.84 -1.87
CA SER A 86 -4.26 -4.35 -0.73
C SER A 86 -3.85 -5.75 -0.23
N ASP A 87 -3.16 -6.52 -1.06
CA ASP A 87 -2.56 -7.83 -0.77
C ASP A 87 -1.04 -7.83 -1.01
N HIS A 88 -0.42 -6.65 -0.99
CA HIS A 88 1.03 -6.52 -1.09
C HIS A 88 1.56 -6.06 0.25
N LYS A 89 2.67 -6.64 0.70
CA LYS A 89 3.40 -6.14 1.86
C LYS A 89 4.07 -4.82 1.49
N THR A 90 3.30 -3.75 1.39
CA THR A 90 3.70 -2.41 0.95
C THR A 90 3.05 -1.37 1.84
N PHE A 91 3.76 -0.29 2.10
CA PHE A 91 3.22 0.92 2.70
C PHE A 91 3.58 2.13 1.83
N MET A 92 2.73 3.14 1.86
CA MET A 92 2.91 4.39 1.15
C MET A 92 3.56 5.42 2.07
N VAL A 93 4.33 6.36 1.50
CA VAL A 93 4.82 7.56 2.19
C VAL A 93 4.61 8.73 1.25
N VAL A 94 4.14 9.85 1.80
CA VAL A 94 3.91 11.07 1.01
C VAL A 94 4.66 12.24 1.60
N ASN A 95 5.38 13.01 0.77
CA ASN A 95 6.16 14.16 1.22
C ASN A 95 5.35 15.48 1.19
N LYS A 96 5.99 16.60 1.57
CA LYS A 96 5.37 17.94 1.59
C LYS A 96 4.87 18.39 0.23
N ARG A 97 5.52 17.96 -0.86
CA ARG A 97 5.12 18.25 -2.24
C ARG A 97 4.01 17.32 -2.76
N ARG A 98 3.45 16.49 -1.88
CA ARG A 98 2.48 15.43 -2.20
C ARG A 98 3.03 14.33 -3.11
N THR A 99 4.33 14.10 -3.15
CA THR A 99 4.91 13.03 -3.97
C THR A 99 4.72 11.66 -3.31
N ILE A 100 4.20 10.69 -4.06
CA ILE A 100 3.94 9.32 -3.62
C ILE A 100 5.22 8.48 -3.67
N PHE A 101 5.57 7.86 -2.55
CA PHE A 101 6.60 6.84 -2.43
C PHE A 101 6.00 5.56 -1.86
N ARG A 102 6.57 4.41 -2.22
CA ARG A 102 6.13 3.09 -1.76
C ARG A 102 7.32 2.27 -1.33
N PHE A 103 7.17 1.59 -0.22
CA PHE A 103 8.22 0.77 0.37
C PHE A 103 7.65 -0.58 0.76
N SER A 104 8.48 -1.63 0.64
CA SER A 104 8.09 -2.96 1.10
C SER A 104 7.96 -3.01 2.61
N ALA A 105 6.90 -3.61 3.13
CA ALA A 105 6.72 -3.94 4.54
C ALA A 105 7.49 -5.21 4.96
N THR A 106 8.25 -5.84 4.06
CA THR A 106 9.17 -6.93 4.44
C THR A 106 10.37 -6.39 5.23
N PRO A 107 10.93 -7.17 6.18
CA PRO A 107 12.17 -6.81 6.85
C PRO A 107 13.32 -6.63 5.84
N ALA A 108 13.94 -5.45 5.84
CA ALA A 108 15.17 -5.22 5.09
C ALA A 108 16.37 -5.77 5.89
N LEU A 109 17.32 -6.41 5.20
CA LEU A 109 18.47 -7.08 5.83
C LEU A 109 18.05 -8.03 6.97
N CYS A 110 16.87 -8.64 6.86
CA CYS A 110 16.24 -9.50 7.86
C CYS A 110 15.88 -8.86 9.23
N ILE A 111 16.36 -7.65 9.55
CA ILE A 111 16.18 -7.02 10.88
C ILE A 111 15.44 -5.68 10.86
N PHE A 112 15.45 -4.94 9.74
CA PHE A 112 14.82 -3.62 9.64
C PHE A 112 13.40 -3.73 9.10
N GLY A 113 12.47 -4.14 9.97
CA GLY A 113 11.04 -4.14 9.68
C GLY A 113 10.47 -2.74 9.37
N PRO A 114 9.23 -2.65 8.85
CA PRO A 114 8.59 -1.37 8.49
C PRO A 114 8.39 -0.43 9.69
N PHE A 115 8.36 -0.97 10.91
CA PHE A 115 8.18 -0.20 12.14
C PHE A 115 9.50 0.18 12.83
N ASN A 116 10.65 -0.20 12.27
CA ASN A 116 11.95 0.08 12.86
C ASN A 116 12.24 1.61 12.82
N PRO A 117 12.58 2.25 13.97
CA PRO A 117 12.83 3.69 14.02
C PRO A 117 13.95 4.18 13.08
N ILE A 118 15.05 3.43 12.95
CA ILE A 118 16.17 3.76 12.07
C ILE A 118 15.69 3.78 10.62
N ARG A 119 14.93 2.75 10.21
CA ARG A 119 14.36 2.67 8.87
C ARG A 119 13.39 3.82 8.61
N LYS A 120 12.55 4.19 9.58
CA LYS A 120 11.63 5.34 9.46
C LYS A 120 12.40 6.64 9.24
N VAL A 121 13.45 6.90 10.02
CA VAL A 121 14.30 8.10 9.85
C VAL A 121 14.98 8.11 8.49
N ALA A 122 15.55 6.99 8.05
CA ALA A 122 16.19 6.87 6.74
C ALA A 122 15.20 7.17 5.58
N ILE A 123 13.99 6.63 5.65
CA ILE A 123 12.93 6.92 4.67
C ILE A 123 12.55 8.40 4.71
N LYS A 124 12.38 8.98 5.90
CA LYS A 124 12.03 10.40 6.05
C LYS A 124 13.06 11.34 5.44
N VAL A 125 14.34 11.02 5.58
CA VAL A 125 15.45 11.74 4.91
C VAL A 125 15.39 11.53 3.39
N LEU A 126 15.18 10.29 2.93
CA LEU A 126 15.10 9.95 1.51
C LEU A 126 13.98 10.71 0.77
N VAL A 127 12.84 10.93 1.41
CA VAL A 127 11.65 11.55 0.79
C VAL A 127 11.53 13.06 1.05
N HIS A 128 12.52 13.69 1.69
CA HIS A 128 12.42 15.06 2.26
C HIS A 128 12.30 16.22 1.24
N SER A 129 12.27 15.95 -0.08
CA SER A 129 12.28 16.96 -1.14
C SER A 129 11.22 18.06 -1.04
#